data_AF-A0A2M8P6K5-F1
#
_entry.id   AF-A0A2M8P6K5-F1
#
_cell.length_a   1.000
_cell.length_b   1.000
_cell.length_c   1.000
_cell.angle_alpha   90.00
_cell.angle_beta   90.00
_cell.angle_gamma   90.00
#
_symmetry.space_group_name_H-M   'P 1'
#
loop_
_entity.id
_entity.type
_entity.pdbx_description
1 polymer ?
#
loop_
_entity_poly.entity_id
_entity_poly.type
_entity_poly.pdbx_seq_one_letter_code
_entity_poly.pdbx_strand_id
1 'polypeptide(L)'
;LGLIVLLSYQPPSVTITLVPPPPSATPLPIRVHVGGAVQAPAIYDLPQGSRVEDAILAAGGLLPEAESATLNWARLLSDGDQVYVWRRGEAGLL
;
A
#
# COMPACT_ATOMS: atom_id res chain seq x y z
N LEU A 1 7.38 -7.97 78.97
CA LEU A 1 7.68 -6.94 77.96
C LEU A 1 8.45 -7.63 76.83
N GLY A 2 7.80 -7.93 75.71
CA GLY A 2 8.42 -8.59 74.55
C GLY A 2 8.16 -7.76 73.31
N LEU A 3 9.22 -7.31 72.65
CA LEU A 3 9.18 -6.43 71.47
C LEU A 3 9.24 -7.31 70.21
N ILE A 4 8.26 -7.19 69.31
CA ILE A 4 8.25 -7.84 68.00
C ILE A 4 8.87 -6.86 66.99
N VAL A 5 9.99 -7.23 66.38
CA VAL A 5 10.60 -6.48 65.28
C VAL A 5 9.96 -6.96 63.97
N LEU A 6 9.04 -6.14 63.43
CA LEU A 6 8.53 -6.33 62.07
C LEU A 6 9.60 -5.87 61.08
N LEU A 7 10.38 -6.80 60.54
CA LEU A 7 11.28 -6.56 59.41
C LEU A 7 10.43 -6.34 58.15
N SER A 8 10.24 -5.08 57.77
CA SER A 8 9.57 -4.69 56.52
C SER A 8 10.53 -4.90 55.33
N TYR A 9 10.41 -6.03 54.65
CA TYR A 9 11.08 -6.27 53.38
C TYR A 9 10.46 -5.36 52.29
N GLN A 10 11.21 -4.38 51.80
CA GLN A 10 10.85 -3.65 50.59
C GLN A 10 11.57 -4.28 49.38
N PRO A 11 10.84 -4.91 48.44
CA PRO A 11 11.47 -5.41 47.22
C PRO A 11 12.07 -4.24 46.42
N PRO A 12 13.17 -4.46 45.70
CA PRO A 12 13.80 -3.41 44.90
C PRO A 12 12.86 -2.95 43.77
N SER A 13 12.67 -1.64 43.65
CA SER A 13 11.89 -1.03 42.57
C SER A 13 12.61 -1.20 41.23
N VAL A 14 12.07 -2.02 40.34
CA VAL A 14 12.57 -2.14 38.96
C VAL A 14 11.99 -1.00 38.14
N THR A 15 12.86 -0.15 37.60
CA THR A 15 12.46 0.92 36.67
C THR A 15 12.35 0.33 35.27
N ILE A 16 11.13 0.23 34.74
CA ILE A 16 10.90 -0.17 33.35
C ILE A 16 11.08 1.08 32.49
N THR A 17 12.17 1.11 31.72
CA THR A 17 12.39 2.17 30.72
C THR A 17 11.60 1.81 29.47
N LEU A 18 10.57 2.59 29.16
CA LEU A 18 9.82 2.45 27.92
C LEU A 18 10.64 3.08 26.78
N VAL A 19 11.17 2.26 25.87
CA VAL A 19 11.76 2.73 24.62
C VAL A 19 10.63 2.87 23.61
N PRO A 20 10.33 4.08 23.10
CA PRO A 20 9.34 4.23 22.05
C PRO A 20 9.82 3.48 20.79
N PRO A 21 8.90 2.82 20.05
CA PRO A 21 9.28 2.23 18.78
C PRO A 21 9.86 3.30 17.86
N PRO A 22 10.87 2.98 17.03
CA PRO A 22 11.38 3.92 16.05
C PRO A 22 10.22 4.39 15.15
N PRO A 23 10.26 5.66 14.67
CA PRO A 23 9.24 6.13 13.74
C PRO A 23 9.22 5.22 12.50
N SER A 24 8.08 4.58 12.24
CA SER A 24 7.87 3.86 10.99
C SER A 24 7.81 4.87 9.86
N ALA A 25 8.74 4.79 8.92
CA ALA A 25 8.65 5.56 7.68
C ALA A 25 7.36 5.16 6.95
N THR A 26 6.44 6.11 6.77
CA THR A 26 5.28 5.89 5.91
C THR A 26 5.79 5.88 4.46
N PRO A 27 5.55 4.78 3.71
CA PRO A 27 5.89 4.72 2.30
C PRO A 27 5.34 5.91 1.53
N LEU A 28 6.16 6.54 0.68
CA LEU A 28 5.70 7.60 -0.21
C LEU A 28 4.78 7.00 -1.28
N PRO A 29 3.76 7.75 -1.74
CA PRO A 29 2.94 7.32 -2.87
C PRO A 29 3.79 7.23 -4.14
N ILE A 30 3.37 6.35 -5.05
CA ILE A 30 3.92 6.18 -6.40
C ILE A 30 3.02 6.87 -7.43
N ARG A 31 3.59 7.41 -8.50
CA ARG A 31 2.85 8.03 -9.60
C ARG A 31 2.78 7.08 -10.78
N VAL A 32 1.56 6.73 -11.18
CA VAL A 32 1.31 5.78 -12.26
C VAL A 32 0.45 6.45 -13.33
N HIS A 33 0.88 6.36 -14.58
CA HIS A 33 0.09 6.82 -15.72
C HIS A 33 -0.88 5.71 -16.16
N VAL A 34 -2.18 5.99 -16.18
CA VAL A 34 -3.21 5.07 -16.68
C VAL A 34 -3.81 5.64 -17.96
N GLY A 35 -3.73 4.87 -19.05
CA GLY A 35 -4.18 5.28 -20.37
C GLY A 35 -4.98 4.21 -21.12
N GLY A 36 -5.58 4.60 -22.24
CA GLY A 36 -6.34 3.69 -23.09
C GLY A 36 -7.82 3.59 -22.70
N ALA A 37 -8.39 2.37 -22.78
CA ALA A 37 -9.81 2.10 -22.60
C ALA A 37 -10.24 2.05 -21.11
N VAL A 38 -10.07 3.17 -20.40
CA VAL A 38 -10.50 3.38 -19.01
C VAL A 38 -11.42 4.62 -18.92
N GLN A 39 -12.19 4.75 -17.84
CA GLN A 39 -13.14 5.86 -17.69
C GLN A 39 -12.45 7.23 -17.60
N ALA A 40 -11.34 7.32 -16.87
CA ALA A 40 -10.57 8.55 -16.70
C ALA A 40 -9.07 8.30 -16.91
N PRO A 41 -8.54 8.51 -18.12
CA PRO A 41 -7.09 8.46 -18.36
C PRO A 41 -6.37 9.64 -17.70
N ALA A 42 -5.39 9.38 -16.83
CA ALA A 42 -4.62 10.40 -16.10
C ALA A 42 -3.38 9.80 -15.40
N ILE A 43 -2.64 10.64 -14.67
CA ILE A 43 -1.63 10.20 -13.70
C ILE A 43 -2.27 10.14 -12.31
N TYR A 44 -2.05 9.03 -11.60
CA TYR A 44 -2.61 8.76 -10.27
C TYR A 44 -1.50 8.60 -9.23
N ASP A 45 -1.70 9.20 -8.06
CA ASP A 45 -0.89 8.94 -6.86
C ASP A 45 -1.49 7.72 -6.12
N LEU A 46 -0.75 6.61 -6.07
CA LEU A 46 -1.19 5.35 -5.46
C LEU A 46 -0.28 4.99 -4.28
N PRO A 47 -0.78 4.28 -3.25
CA PRO A 47 0.07 3.75 -2.20
C PRO A 47 1.20 2.86 -2.75
N GLN A 48 2.37 2.90 -2.12
CA GLN A 48 3.42 1.94 -2.45
C GLN A 48 2.92 0.50 -2.21
N GLY A 49 3.15 -0.38 -3.17
CA GLY A 49 2.66 -1.76 -3.15
C GLY A 49 1.32 -1.97 -3.87
N SER A 50 0.72 -0.91 -4.44
CA SER A 50 -0.43 -1.03 -5.32
C SER A 50 -0.15 -1.91 -6.54
N ARG A 51 -1.21 -2.53 -7.05
CA ARG A 51 -1.21 -3.40 -8.24
C ARG A 51 -1.97 -2.75 -9.39
N VAL A 52 -1.89 -3.37 -10.57
CA VAL A 52 -2.63 -2.94 -11.76
C VAL A 52 -4.12 -2.77 -11.48
N GLU A 53 -4.72 -3.66 -10.68
CA GLU A 53 -6.13 -3.54 -10.28
C GLU A 53 -6.46 -2.21 -9.58
N ASP A 54 -5.59 -1.74 -8.68
CA ASP A 54 -5.78 -0.50 -7.94
C ASP A 54 -5.72 0.71 -8.87
N ALA A 55 -4.80 0.69 -9.84
CA ALA A 55 -4.67 1.76 -10.83
C ALA A 55 -5.91 1.85 -11.74
N ILE A 56 -6.46 0.71 -12.15
CA ILE A 56 -7.69 0.66 -12.96
C ILE A 56 -8.89 1.15 -12.15
N LEU A 57 -8.99 0.77 -10.87
CA LEU A 57 -10.05 1.27 -9.98
C LEU A 57 -9.94 2.78 -9.78
N ALA A 58 -8.73 3.32 -9.57
CA ALA A 58 -8.49 4.75 -9.45
C ALA A 58 -8.87 5.52 -10.74
N ALA A 59 -8.68 4.89 -11.91
CA ALA A 59 -9.12 5.40 -13.20
C ALA A 59 -10.65 5.29 -13.45
N GLY A 60 -11.42 4.85 -12.46
CA GLY A 60 -12.88 4.70 -12.56
C GLY A 60 -13.34 3.39 -13.20
N GLY A 61 -12.42 2.45 -13.44
CA GLY A 61 -12.70 1.17 -14.09
C GLY A 61 -12.48 1.18 -15.61
N LEU A 62 -12.71 0.01 -16.21
CA LEU A 62 -12.56 -0.22 -17.65
C LEU A 62 -13.79 0.30 -18.43
N LEU A 63 -13.56 0.72 -19.68
CA LEU A 63 -14.64 0.95 -20.65
C LEU A 63 -15.17 -0.38 -21.23
N PRO A 64 -16.41 -0.44 -21.77
CA PRO A 64 -16.99 -1.66 -22.34
C PRO A 64 -16.21 -2.31 -23.49
N GLU A 65 -15.43 -1.51 -24.22
CA GLU A 65 -14.58 -1.94 -25.31
C GLU A 65 -13.15 -2.35 -24.88
N ALA A 66 -12.83 -2.25 -23.58
CA ALA A 66 -11.51 -2.62 -23.06
C ALA A 66 -11.21 -4.12 -23.22
N GLU A 67 -9.96 -4.43 -23.56
CA GLU A 67 -9.42 -5.80 -23.54
C GLU A 67 -8.76 -6.08 -22.19
N SER A 68 -9.51 -6.67 -21.27
CA SER A 68 -9.04 -6.97 -19.92
C SER A 68 -8.15 -8.21 -19.84
N ALA A 69 -8.24 -9.13 -20.81
CA ALA A 69 -7.50 -10.39 -20.77
C ALA A 69 -5.99 -10.21 -20.96
N THR A 70 -5.56 -9.07 -21.53
CA THR A 70 -4.14 -8.74 -21.71
C THR A 70 -3.48 -8.15 -20.46
N LEU A 71 -4.26 -7.78 -19.44
CA LEU A 71 -3.73 -7.17 -18.22
C LEU A 71 -3.27 -8.22 -17.21
N ASN A 72 -2.08 -8.03 -16.65
CA ASN A 72 -1.67 -8.73 -15.44
C ASN A 72 -2.17 -7.97 -14.21
N TRP A 73 -3.41 -8.24 -13.81
CA TRP A 73 -4.12 -7.60 -12.70
C TRP A 73 -3.33 -7.57 -11.39
N ALA A 74 -2.58 -8.63 -11.12
CA ALA A 74 -1.82 -8.79 -9.89
C ALA A 74 -0.40 -8.19 -9.97
N ARG A 75 0.04 -7.64 -11.11
CA ARG A 75 1.39 -7.05 -11.19
C ARG A 75 1.51 -5.87 -10.22
N LEU A 76 2.57 -5.87 -9.41
CA LEU A 76 2.95 -4.72 -8.59
C LEU A 76 3.42 -3.56 -9.47
N LEU A 77 3.03 -2.36 -9.07
CA LEU A 77 3.40 -1.11 -9.73
C LEU A 77 4.56 -0.43 -9.01
N SER A 78 5.40 0.22 -9.79
CA SER A 78 6.49 1.09 -9.33
C SER A 78 6.21 2.54 -9.72
N ASP A 79 6.89 3.48 -9.06
CA ASP A 79 6.83 4.89 -9.45
C ASP A 79 7.26 5.08 -10.91
N GLY A 80 6.48 5.86 -11.66
CA GLY A 80 6.70 6.12 -13.08
C GLY A 80 6.16 5.04 -14.03
N ASP A 81 5.57 3.95 -13.52
CA ASP A 81 4.97 2.92 -14.38
C ASP A 81 3.81 3.48 -15.22
N GLN A 82 3.61 2.87 -16.39
CA GLN A 82 2.44 3.08 -17.24
C GLN A 82 1.60 1.80 -17.34
N VAL A 83 0.30 1.96 -17.10
CA VAL A 83 -0.73 0.95 -17.38
C VAL A 83 -1.53 1.42 -18.58
N TYR A 84 -1.44 0.70 -19.69
CA TYR A 84 -2.22 0.99 -20.89
C TYR A 84 -3.23 -0.13 -21.14
N VAL A 85 -4.50 0.25 -21.31
CA VAL A 85 -5.58 -0.68 -21.59
C VAL A 85 -5.94 -0.58 -23.07
N TRP A 86 -5.71 -1.66 -23.81
CA TRP A 86 -6.08 -1.75 -25.22
C TRP A 86 -7.60 -1.89 -25.41
N ARG A 87 -8.10 -1.55 -26.59
CA ARG A 87 -9.45 -1.95 -27.00
C ARG A 87 -9.44 -3.38 -27.56
N ARG A 88 -10.57 -4.08 -27.47
CA ARG A 88 -10.76 -5.38 -28.10
C ARG A 88 -10.47 -5.28 -29.61
N GLY A 89 -9.57 -6.14 -30.10
CA GLY A 89 -9.15 -6.16 -31.51
C GLY A 89 -7.93 -5.30 -31.84
N GLU A 90 -7.47 -4.40 -30.97
CA GLU A 90 -6.20 -3.66 -31.17
C GLU A 90 -4.99 -4.49 -30.72
N ALA A 91 -5.13 -5.30 -29.67
CA ALA A 91 -4.01 -6.01 -29.04
C ALA A 91 -3.36 -7.11 -29.92
N GLY A 92 -4.04 -7.56 -30.98
CA GLY A 92 -3.53 -8.60 -31.89
C GLY A 92 -2.84 -8.08 -33.15
N LEU A 93 -2.63 -6.76 -33.27
CA LEU A 93 -2.04 -6.12 -34.45
C LEU A 93 -0.54 -5.80 -34.29
N LEU A 94 0.08 -6.21 -33.17
CA LEU A 94 1.50 -6.04 -32.84
C LEU A 94 2.12 -7.40 -32.51
#